data_AF-A0A0G0QLF0-F1
#
_entry.id   AF-A0A0G0QLF0-F1
#
_cell.length_a   1.000
_cell.length_b   1.000
_cell.length_c   1.000
_cell.angle_alpha   90.00
_cell.angle_beta   90.00
_cell.angle_gamma   90.00
#
_symmetry.space_group_name_H-M   'P 1'
#
loop_
_entity.id
_entity.type
_entity.pdbx_description
1 polymer ?
#
loop_
_entity_poly.entity_id
_entity_poly.type
_entity_poly.pdbx_seq_one_letter_code
_entity_poly.pdbx_strand_id
1 'polypeptide(L)'
;MAKINPDDSLPAAFAKQLLQLATAGFGLVAALAWNDAIKNAIEEYIKPRVANGTGIISQLIYALIITALAVLITYQLTKITRRFERKKKNNKN
;
A
#
# COMPACT_ATOMS: atom_id res chain seq x y z
N MET A 1 3.50 39.60 20.15
CA MET A 1 3.68 38.21 20.62
C MET A 1 3.55 37.29 19.41
N ALA A 2 4.60 36.53 19.07
CA ALA A 2 4.54 35.58 17.95
C ALA A 2 3.54 34.45 18.29
N LYS A 3 2.63 34.13 17.36
CA LYS A 3 1.73 32.98 17.51
C LYS A 3 2.55 31.71 17.37
N ILE A 4 2.76 30.98 18.47
CA ILE A 4 3.39 29.65 18.41
C ILE A 4 2.37 28.68 17.81
N ASN A 5 2.70 28.11 16.66
CA ASN A 5 1.88 27.10 16.01
C ASN A 5 2.09 25.76 16.75
N PRO A 6 1.03 25.02 17.13
CA PRO A 6 1.19 23.73 17.82
C PRO A 6 2.02 22.68 17.05
N ASP A 7 2.12 22.77 15.71
CA ASP A 7 3.00 21.92 14.88
C ASP A 7 4.50 22.22 15.08
N ASP A 8 4.85 23.42 15.58
CA ASP A 8 6.24 23.81 15.87
C ASP A 8 6.71 23.38 17.27
N SER A 9 5.87 22.64 18.03
CA SER A 9 6.23 22.13 19.35
C SER A 9 7.08 20.85 19.24
N LEU A 10 8.17 20.77 20.01
CA LEU A 10 9.06 19.61 20.04
C LEU A 10 8.33 18.26 20.22
N PRO A 11 7.30 18.13 21.10
CA PRO A 11 6.57 16.88 21.24
C PRO A 11 5.77 16.48 19.99
N ALA A 12 5.16 17.44 19.30
CA ALA A 12 4.41 17.19 18.08
C ALA A 12 5.34 16.73 16.93
N ALA A 13 6.49 17.37 16.78
CA ALA A 13 7.51 16.98 15.81
C ALA A 13 8.02 15.54 16.07
N PHE A 14 8.31 15.20 17.33
CA PHE A 14 8.74 13.85 17.71
C PHE A 14 7.67 12.79 17.43
N ALA A 15 6.41 13.06 17.80
CA ALA A 15 5.29 12.15 17.54
C ALA A 15 5.08 11.90 16.03
N LYS A 16 5.23 12.96 15.20
CA LYS A 16 5.15 12.85 13.74
C LYS A 16 6.24 11.95 13.17
N GLN A 17 7.47 12.06 13.68
CA GLN A 17 8.59 11.21 13.27
C GLN A 17 8.39 9.75 13.69
N LEU A 18 7.92 9.50 14.91
CA LEU A 18 7.57 8.14 15.34
C LEU A 18 6.46 7.54 14.49
N LEU A 19 5.43 8.33 14.15
CA LEU A 19 4.35 7.87 13.28
C LEU A 19 4.87 7.50 11.88
N GLN A 20 5.75 8.32 11.31
CA GLN A 20 6.39 8.02 10.02
C GLN A 20 7.21 6.72 10.08
N LEU A 21 8.04 6.55 11.11
CA LEU A 21 8.86 5.36 11.27
C LEU A 21 8.01 4.10 11.48
N ALA A 22 6.99 4.18 12.33
CA ALA A 22 6.06 3.08 12.57
C ALA A 22 5.28 2.71 11.30
N THR A 23 4.75 3.71 10.57
CA THR A 23 4.01 3.48 9.32
C THR A 23 4.89 2.86 8.25
N ALA A 24 6.15 3.30 8.14
CA ALA A 24 7.11 2.70 7.21
C ALA A 24 7.45 1.25 7.59
N GLY A 25 7.73 0.99 8.88
CA GLY A 25 8.01 -0.36 9.38
C GLY A 25 6.84 -1.32 9.16
N PHE A 26 5.62 -0.91 9.53
CA PHE A 26 4.42 -1.71 9.28
C PHE A 26 4.08 -1.84 7.79
N GLY A 27 4.36 -0.82 6.98
CA GLY A 27 4.22 -0.89 5.53
C GLY A 27 5.10 -1.99 4.92
N LEU A 28 6.34 -2.13 5.39
CA LEU A 28 7.24 -3.20 4.97
C LEU A 28 6.73 -4.58 5.41
N VAL A 29 6.33 -4.73 6.67
CA VAL A 29 5.79 -6.00 7.18
C VAL A 29 4.52 -6.40 6.43
N ALA A 30 3.62 -5.45 6.17
CA ALA A 30 2.41 -5.69 5.40
C ALA A 30 2.71 -6.12 3.96
N ALA A 31 3.70 -5.49 3.31
CA ALA A 31 4.12 -5.87 1.96
C ALA A 31 4.64 -7.31 1.91
N LEU A 32 5.45 -7.72 2.90
CA LEU A 32 5.95 -9.09 3.00
C LEU A 32 4.82 -10.10 3.27
N ALA A 33 3.92 -9.79 4.20
CA ALA A 33 2.79 -10.65 4.52
C ALA A 33 1.84 -10.86 3.31
N TRP A 34 1.57 -9.81 2.53
CA TRP A 34 0.75 -9.93 1.32
C TRP A 34 1.44 -10.74 0.22
N ASN A 35 2.76 -10.58 0.04
CA ASN A 35 3.53 -11.40 -0.90
C ASN A 35 3.39 -12.90 -0.57
N ASP A 36 3.57 -13.25 0.70
CA ASP A 36 3.50 -14.66 1.13
C ASP A 36 2.07 -15.19 1.06
N ALA A 37 1.08 -14.40 1.48
CA ALA A 37 -0.34 -14.77 1.39
C ALA A 37 -0.76 -15.07 -0.06
N ILE A 38 -0.35 -14.23 -1.02
CA ILE A 38 -0.69 -14.43 -2.43
C ILE A 38 0.02 -15.68 -2.99
N LYS A 39 1.29 -15.90 -2.66
CA LYS A 39 2.03 -17.10 -3.07
C LYS A 39 1.37 -18.37 -2.55
N ASN A 40 1.06 -18.41 -1.25
CA ASN A 40 0.42 -19.56 -0.62
C ASN A 40 -0.97 -19.80 -1.19
N ALA A 41 -1.77 -18.75 -1.41
CA ALA A 41 -3.08 -18.88 -2.03
C ALA A 41 -2.99 -19.47 -3.45
N ILE A 42 -2.00 -19.07 -4.25
CA ILE A 42 -1.81 -19.64 -5.58
C ILE A 42 -1.32 -21.08 -5.50
N GLU A 43 -0.41 -21.40 -4.58
CA GLU A 43 0.09 -22.75 -4.39
C GLU A 43 -1.00 -23.71 -3.91
N GLU A 44 -1.87 -23.29 -3.00
CA GLU A 44 -2.92 -24.13 -2.42
C GLU A 44 -4.16 -24.22 -3.31
N TYR A 45 -4.59 -23.11 -3.93
CA TYR A 45 -5.86 -23.08 -4.68
C TYR A 45 -5.72 -23.21 -6.19
N ILE A 46 -4.60 -22.72 -6.77
CA ILE A 46 -4.43 -22.66 -8.23
C ILE A 46 -3.55 -23.79 -8.75
N LYS A 47 -2.41 -24.06 -8.12
CA LYS A 47 -1.45 -25.09 -8.56
C LYS A 47 -2.08 -26.48 -8.72
N PRO A 48 -2.91 -26.99 -7.79
CA PRO A 48 -3.52 -28.32 -7.92
C PRO A 48 -4.59 -28.39 -9.02
N ARG A 49 -5.17 -27.25 -9.40
CA ARG A 49 -6.27 -27.19 -10.39
C ARG A 49 -5.79 -26.98 -11.82
N VAL A 50 -4.60 -26.39 -11.99
CA VAL A 50 -4.14 -25.89 -13.30
C VAL A 50 -2.80 -26.52 -13.73
N ALA A 51 -1.97 -27.01 -12.80
CA ALA A 51 -0.62 -27.46 -13.09
C ALA A 51 -0.44 -28.97 -12.81
N ASN A 52 -0.92 -29.81 -13.73
CA ASN A 52 -0.60 -31.25 -13.75
C ASN A 52 0.84 -31.56 -14.24
N GLY A 53 1.74 -30.57 -14.34
CA GLY A 53 3.09 -30.89 -14.85
C GLY A 53 4.18 -29.80 -14.87
N THR A 54 3.91 -28.50 -14.73
CA THR A 54 5.01 -27.50 -14.74
C THR A 54 4.73 -26.30 -13.81
N GLY A 55 5.67 -26.01 -12.90
CA GLY A 55 5.59 -24.87 -11.95
C GLY A 55 5.62 -23.48 -12.61
N ILE A 56 5.96 -23.40 -13.90
CA ILE A 56 6.04 -22.15 -14.66
C ILE A 56 4.66 -21.49 -14.80
N ILE A 57 3.60 -22.29 -14.98
CA ILE A 57 2.23 -21.76 -15.13
C ILE A 57 1.77 -21.09 -13.83
N SER A 58 2.10 -21.65 -12.66
CA SER A 58 1.80 -21.01 -11.36
C SER A 58 2.55 -19.69 -11.18
N GLN A 59 3.79 -19.58 -11.66
CA GLN A 59 4.56 -18.34 -11.59
C GLN A 59 3.99 -17.24 -12.50
N LEU A 60 3.51 -17.61 -13.70
CA LEU A 60 2.85 -16.66 -14.60
C LEU A 60 1.53 -16.14 -14.01
N ILE A 61 0.75 -17.00 -13.38
CA ILE A 61 -0.49 -16.59 -12.71
C ILE A 61 -0.19 -15.65 -11.54
N TYR A 62 0.83 -15.94 -10.74
CA TYR A 62 1.31 -15.04 -9.69
C TYR A 62 1.70 -13.66 -10.24
N ALA A 63 2.49 -13.61 -11.31
CA ALA A 63 2.91 -12.36 -11.93
C ALA A 63 1.72 -11.53 -12.43
N LEU A 64 0.73 -12.17 -13.08
CA LEU A 64 -0.47 -11.51 -13.56
C LEU A 64 -1.33 -10.95 -12.41
N ILE A 65 -1.53 -11.73 -11.34
CA ILE A 65 -2.32 -11.31 -10.17
C ILE A 65 -1.66 -10.11 -9.49
N ILE A 66 -0.35 -10.18 -9.23
CA ILE A 66 0.38 -9.07 -8.59
C ILE A 66 0.34 -7.81 -9.45
N THR A 67 0.50 -7.95 -10.77
CA THR A 67 0.43 -6.80 -11.69
C THR A 67 -0.96 -6.17 -11.68
N ALA A 68 -2.02 -6.98 -11.75
CA ALA A 68 -3.39 -6.48 -11.69
C ALA A 68 -3.67 -5.78 -10.35
N LEU A 69 -3.26 -6.35 -9.22
CA LEU A 69 -3.40 -5.74 -7.91
C LEU A 69 -2.64 -4.41 -7.81
N ALA A 70 -1.40 -4.34 -8.32
CA ALA A 70 -0.62 -3.11 -8.35
C ALA A 70 -1.33 -2.00 -9.13
N VAL A 71 -1.85 -2.31 -10.32
CA VAL A 71 -2.62 -1.35 -11.14
C VAL A 71 -3.89 -0.90 -10.41
N LEU A 72 -4.64 -1.82 -9.81
CA LEU A 72 -5.87 -1.50 -9.09
C LEU A 72 -5.61 -0.60 -7.87
N ILE A 73 -4.61 -0.93 -7.05
CA ILE A 73 -4.25 -0.16 -5.86
C ILE A 73 -3.76 1.23 -6.28
N THR A 74 -2.83 1.32 -7.23
CA THR A 74 -2.28 2.62 -7.68
C THR A 74 -3.35 3.51 -8.32
N TYR A 75 -4.28 2.94 -9.09
CA TYR A 75 -5.42 3.66 -9.65
C TYR A 75 -6.34 4.23 -8.54
N GLN A 76 -6.67 3.41 -7.55
CA GLN A 76 -7.54 3.82 -6.43
C GLN A 76 -6.88 4.91 -5.58
N LEU A 77 -5.59 4.77 -5.28
CA LEU A 77 -4.81 5.80 -4.58
C LEU A 77 -4.81 7.12 -5.36
N THR A 78 -4.58 7.06 -6.68
CA THR A 78 -4.61 8.25 -7.55
C THR A 78 -5.97 8.97 -7.48
N LYS A 79 -7.08 8.21 -7.48
CA LYS A 79 -8.43 8.76 -7.37
C LYS A 79 -8.67 9.44 -6.02
N ILE A 80 -8.17 8.85 -4.93
CA ILE A 80 -8.28 9.39 -3.58
C ILE A 80 -7.50 10.70 -3.46
N THR A 81 -6.23 10.72 -3.92
CA THR A 81 -5.39 11.92 -3.88
C THR A 81 -6.02 13.09 -4.64
N ARG A 82 -6.55 12.85 -5.85
CA ARG A 82 -7.25 13.87 -6.65
C ARG A 82 -8.48 14.45 -5.93
N ARG A 83 -9.19 13.66 -5.12
CA ARG A 83 -10.32 14.16 -4.32
C ARG A 83 -9.87 15.12 -3.23
N PHE A 84 -8.78 14.80 -2.54
CA PHE A 84 -8.23 15.68 -1.50
C PHE A 84 -7.69 16.99 -2.08
N GLU A 85 -7.02 16.95 -3.23
CA GLU A 85 -6.54 18.15 -3.92
C GLU A 85 -7.69 19.07 -4.39
N ARG A 86 -8.74 18.51 -4.98
CA ARG A 86 -9.94 19.29 -5.39
C ARG A 86 -10.62 19.97 -4.20
N LYS A 87 -10.74 19.27 -3.06
CA LYS A 87 -11.35 19.83 -1.85
C LYS A 87 -10.54 21.00 -1.28
N LYS A 88 -9.21 20.92 -1.35
CA LYS A 88 -8.30 22.02 -0.95
C LYS A 88 -8.41 23.25 -1.87
N LYS A 89 -8.64 23.06 -3.17
CA LYS A 89 -8.83 24.15 -4.14
C LYS A 89 -10.15 24.89 -3.95
N ASN A 90 -11.26 24.18 -3.70
CA ASN A 90 -12.57 24.80 -3.48
C ASN A 90 -12.67 25.60 -2.18
N ASN A 91 -11.92 25.24 -1.14
CA ASN A 91 -11.95 25.96 0.15
C ASN A 91 -11.07 27.23 0.17
N LYS A 92 -10.45 27.58 -0.96
CA LYS A 92 -9.61 28.78 -1.14
C LYS A 92 -10.25 29.84 -2.05
N ASN A 93 -11.43 29.58 -2.60
CA ASN A 93 -12.23 30.50 -3.40
C ASN A 93 -13.45 30.93 -2.59
#